data_AF-A0A6N2CV89-F1
#
_entry.id   AF-A0A6N2CV89-F1
#
_cell.length_a   1.000
_cell.length_b   1.000
_cell.length_c   1.000
_cell.angle_alpha   90.00
_cell.angle_beta   90.00
_cell.angle_gamma   90.00
#
_symmetry.space_group_name_H-M   'P 1'
#
loop_
_entity.id
_entity.type
_entity.pdbx_description
1 polymer ?
#
loop_
_entity_poly.entity_id
_entity_poly.type
_entity_poly.pdbx_seq_one_letter_code
_entity_poly.pdbx_strand_id
1 'polypeptide(L)' 'MKFVTLKIPENKLEFFIELVYHLGLEISEEEQIPEEHKAIVRERMGTVKAEQMIPWEEARQLLTFKGKV' A
#
# COMPACT_ATOMS: atom_id res chain seq x y z
N MET A 1 3.74 3.01 25.01
CA MET A 1 3.55 4.15 24.09
C MET A 1 2.07 4.49 24.02
N LYS A 2 1.71 5.76 23.74
CA LYS A 2 0.31 6.21 23.61
C LYS A 2 0.13 6.77 22.20
N PHE A 3 -0.96 6.41 21.54
CA PHE A 3 -1.29 6.88 20.19
C PHE A 3 -2.46 7.86 20.25
N VAL A 4 -2.46 8.85 19.36
CA VAL A 4 -3.50 9.88 19.27
C VAL A 4 -3.97 9.94 17.82
N THR A 5 -5.28 9.86 17.61
CA THR A 5 -5.91 10.06 16.29
C THR A 5 -6.52 11.46 16.24
N LEU A 6 -6.18 12.24 15.23
CA LEU A 6 -6.64 13.61 15.05
C LEU A 6 -7.52 13.72 13.81
N LYS A 7 -8.69 14.34 13.93
CA LYS A 7 -9.52 14.74 12.78
C LYS A 7 -9.13 16.15 12.36
N ILE A 8 -8.49 16.26 11.20
CA ILE A 8 -7.98 17.52 10.68
C ILE A 8 -8.86 17.95 9.51
N PRO A 9 -9.29 19.23 9.44
CA PRO A 9 -9.94 19.78 8.26
C PRO A 9 -9.04 19.63 7.03
N GLU A 10 -9.61 19.26 5.89
CA GLU A 10 -8.86 18.95 4.67
C GLU A 10 -7.94 20.10 4.24
N ASN A 11 -8.41 21.34 4.36
CA ASN A 11 -7.64 22.56 4.06
C ASN A 11 -6.47 22.84 5.02
N LYS A 12 -6.29 22.03 6.07
CA LYS A 12 -5.21 22.16 7.07
C LYS A 12 -4.33 20.91 7.15
N LEU A 13 -4.61 19.89 6.34
CA LEU A 13 -3.89 18.61 6.39
C LEU A 13 -2.41 18.80 6.07
N GLU A 14 -2.10 19.53 4.99
CA GLU A 14 -0.74 19.80 4.53
C GLU A 14 0.11 20.47 5.63
N PHE A 15 -0.41 21.54 6.24
CA PHE A 15 0.24 22.22 7.37
C PHE A 15 0.50 21.27 8.56
N PHE A 16 -0.46 20.39 8.87
CA PHE A 16 -0.30 19.45 9.97
C PHE A 16 0.78 18.40 9.68
N ILE A 17 0.84 17.88 8.46
CA ILE A 17 1.87 16.92 8.04
C ILE A 17 3.25 17.56 8.19
N GLU A 18 3.43 18.80 7.71
CA GLU A 18 4.70 19.52 7.85
C GLU A 18 5.07 19.71 9.32
N LEU A 19 4.13 20.13 10.17
CA LEU A 19 4.38 20.31 11.60
C LEU A 19 4.81 19.01 12.27
N VAL A 20 4.11 17.91 11.98
CA VAL A 20 4.38 16.59 12.57
C VAL A 20 5.75 16.06 12.11
N TYR A 21 6.12 16.31 10.85
CA TYR A 21 7.45 16.02 10.32
C TYR A 21 8.56 16.82 11.04
N HIS A 22 8.36 18.12 11.26
CA HIS A 22 9.32 18.96 11.99
C HIS A 22 9.46 18.56 13.48
N LEU A 23 8.41 18.00 14.07
CA LEU A 23 8.42 17.49 15.44
C LEU A 23 9.04 16.09 15.56
N GLY A 24 9.41 15.45 14.44
CA GLY A 24 10.01 14.12 14.41
C GLY A 24 9.06 13.00 14.85
N LEU A 25 7.75 13.20 14.66
CA LEU A 25 6.73 12.22 15.02
C LEU A 25 6.42 11.32 13.82
N GLU A 26 6.21 10.04 14.08
CA GLU A 26 5.84 9.06 13.05
C GLU A 26 4.36 9.23 12.67
N ILE A 27 4.11 9.41 11.38
CA ILE A 27 2.76 9.39 10.80
C ILE A 27 2.51 7.98 10.27
N SER A 28 1.49 7.31 10.80
CA SER A 28 0.93 6.13 10.14
C SER A 28 -0.16 6.61 9.19
N GLU A 29 0.17 6.79 7.92
CA GLU A 29 -0.83 6.90 6.88
C GLU A 29 -1.45 5.53 6.67
N GLU A 30 -2.66 5.31 7.20
CA GLU A 30 -3.48 4.22 6.70
C GLU A 30 -3.91 4.59 5.29
N GLU A 31 -3.20 4.05 4.29
CA GLU A 31 -3.63 4.15 2.89
C GLU A 31 -5.05 3.59 2.79
N GLN A 32 -6.02 4.48 2.61
CA GLN A 32 -7.40 4.08 2.34
C GLN A 32 -7.47 3.55 0.91
N ILE A 33 -7.12 2.28 0.74
CA ILE A 33 -7.29 1.59 -0.54
C ILE A 33 -8.80 1.62 -0.87
N PRO A 34 -9.21 2.23 -2.01
CA PRO A 34 -10.62 2.31 -2.37
C PRO A 34 -11.24 0.91 -2.53
N GLU A 35 -12.52 0.79 -2.19
CA GLU A 35 -13.21 -0.51 -2.18
C GLU A 35 -13.28 -1.15 -3.57
N GLU A 36 -13.31 -0.34 -4.63
CA GLU A 36 -13.24 -0.80 -6.02
C GLU A 36 -11.95 -1.58 -6.30
N HIS A 37 -10.80 -1.08 -5.83
CA HIS A 37 -9.53 -1.78 -5.98
C HIS A 37 -9.49 -3.07 -5.16
N LYS A 38 -10.08 -3.08 -3.96
CA LYS A 38 -10.22 -4.30 -3.14
C LYS A 38 -11.12 -5.34 -3.82
N ALA A 39 -12.21 -4.91 -4.45
CA ALA A 39 -13.11 -5.81 -5.17
C ALA A 39 -12.41 -6.53 -6.32
N ILE A 40 -11.60 -5.80 -7.11
CA ILE A 40 -10.80 -6.39 -8.21
C ILE A 40 -9.83 -7.46 -7.67
N VAL A 41 -9.15 -7.20 -6.55
CA VAL A 41 -8.23 -8.17 -5.95
C VAL A 41 -8.99 -9.40 -5.46
N ARG A 42 -10.14 -9.23 -4.80
CA ARG A 42 -10.98 -10.36 -4.34
C ARG A 42 -11.50 -11.21 -5.49
N GLU A 43 -11.92 -10.59 -6.58
CA GLU A 43 -12.37 -11.30 -7.79
C GLU A 43 -11.23 -12.13 -8.39
N ARG A 44 -10.02 -11.56 -8.49
CA ARG A 44 -8.83 -12.29 -8.96
C ARG A 44 -8.47 -13.45 -8.06
N MET A 45 -8.56 -13.27 -6.74
CA MET A 45 -8.31 -14.36 -5.79
C MET A 45 -9.31 -15.51 -5.96
N GLY A 46 -10.59 -15.21 -6.21
CA GLY A 46 -11.62 -16.23 -6.40
C GLY A 46 -11.56 -16.96 -7.75
N THR A 47 -10.96 -16.34 -8.77
CA THR A 47 -10.88 -16.90 -10.14
C THR A 47 -9.56 -17.60 -10.43
N VAL A 48 -8.55 -17.40 -9.57
CA VAL A 48 -7.24 -18.03 -9.72
C VAL A 48 -7.31 -19.53 -9.46
N LYS A 49 -6.73 -20.30 -10.39
CA LYS A 49 -6.60 -21.75 -10.25
C LYS A 49 -5.29 -22.09 -9.53
N ALA A 50 -5.32 -23.08 -8.65
CA ALA A 50 -4.13 -23.56 -7.94
C ALA A 50 -3.00 -23.99 -8.89
N GLU A 51 -3.37 -24.53 -10.06
CA GLU A 51 -2.43 -24.94 -11.13
C GLU A 51 -1.62 -23.77 -11.73
N GLN A 52 -2.09 -22.54 -11.56
CA GLN A 52 -1.41 -21.32 -12.04
C GLN A 52 -0.50 -20.69 -10.98
N MET A 53 -0.56 -21.19 -9.75
CA MET A 53 0.31 -20.74 -8.67
C MET A 53 1.61 -21.52 -8.72
N ILE A 54 2.70 -20.81 -9.01
CA ILE A 54 4.06 -21.36 -8.92
C ILE A 54 4.76 -20.81 -7.68
N PRO A 55 5.71 -21.55 -7.09
CA PRO A 55 6.56 -21.02 -6.03
C PRO A 55 7.27 -19.75 -6.47
N TRP A 56 7.48 -18.83 -5.51
CA TRP A 56 8.13 -17.55 -5.78
C TRP A 56 9.51 -17.70 -6.44
N GLU A 57 10.30 -18.71 -6.05
CA GLU A 57 11.62 -18.95 -6.62
C GLU A 57 11.57 -19.29 -8.12
N GLU A 58 10.52 -19.99 -8.56
CA GLU A 58 10.29 -20.29 -9.98
C GLU A 58 9.77 -19.04 -10.71
N ALA A 59 8.83 -18.31 -10.10
CA ALA A 59 8.32 -17.06 -10.67
C ALA A 59 9.42 -16.02 -10.90
N ARG A 60 10.34 -15.89 -9.94
CA ARG A 60 11.45 -14.93 -9.99
C ARG A 60 12.37 -15.17 -11.19
N GLN A 61 12.57 -16.43 -11.58
CA GLN A 61 13.42 -16.77 -12.74
C GLN A 61 12.77 -16.36 -14.06
N LEU A 62 11.44 -16.39 -14.15
CA LEU A 62 10.68 -15.96 -15.32
C LEU A 62 10.63 -14.43 -15.47
N LEU A 63 10.76 -13.70 -14.36
CA LEU A 63 10.85 -12.24 -14.33
C LEU A 63 12.26 -11.79 -14.69
N THR A 64 12.70 -12.04 -15.93
CA THR A 64 13.93 -11.42 -16.44
C THR A 64 13.68 -9.94 -16.70
N PHE A 65 14.14 -9.09 -15.79
CA PHE A 65 14.22 -7.65 -16.04
C PHE A 65 15.25 -7.43 -17.15
N LYS A 66 14.79 -7.14 -18.37
CA LYS A 66 15.68 -6.58 -19.40
C LYS A 66 16.14 -5.23 -18.88
N GLY A 67 17.33 -5.19 -18.30
CA GLY A 67 18.02 -3.94 -18.00
C GLY A 67 18.09 -3.13 -19.29
N LYS A 68 17.50 -1.93 -19.29
CA LYS A 68 17.86 -0.91 -20.26
C LYS A 68 19.32 -0.55 -19.98
N VAL A 69 20.22 -1.01 -20.84
CA VAL A 69 21.53 -0.39 -21.03
C VAL A 69 21.32 0.92 -21.77
#